data_AF-A0A938VTE7-F1
#
_entry.id   AF-A0A938VTE7-F1
#
_cell.length_a   1.000
_cell.length_b   1.000
_cell.length_c   1.000
_cell.angle_alpha   90.00
_cell.angle_beta   90.00
_cell.angle_gamma   90.00
#
_symmetry.space_group_name_H-M   'P 1'
#
loop_
_entity.id
_entity.type
_entity.pdbx_description
1 polymer ?
#
loop_
_entity_poly.entity_id
_entity_poly.type
_entity_poly.pdbx_seq_one_letter_code
_entity_poly.pdbx_strand_id
1 'polypeptide(L)'
;MHALDDAGAHRPVLRDYAPEFLEAMTAVTTTSALMAYALYTFSAENLPRNHAMMLTIPVVLYGLLRYVYLVHVRRRGEAPERLLYQDPGVLASVVVWAIEVVLILQFAA
;
A
#
# COMPACT_ATOMS: atom_id res chain seq x y z
N MET A 1 -22.31 -17.31 -4.57
CA MET A 1 -23.03 -17.07 -3.30
C MET A 1 -22.42 -17.79 -2.08
N HIS A 2 -21.55 -18.79 -2.21
CA HIS A 2 -21.11 -19.64 -1.07
C HIS A 2 -19.88 -19.17 -0.28
N ALA A 3 -19.22 -18.07 -0.66
CA ALA A 3 -17.97 -17.65 -0.02
C ALA A 3 -18.13 -16.55 1.04
N LEU A 4 -19.36 -16.07 1.26
CA LEU A 4 -19.64 -15.01 2.24
C LEU A 4 -20.02 -15.59 3.62
N ASP A 5 -20.42 -16.86 3.69
CA ASP A 5 -20.89 -17.48 4.93
C ASP A 5 -19.74 -17.84 5.91
N ASP A 6 -18.53 -18.09 5.43
CA ASP A 6 -17.37 -18.43 6.29
C ASP A 6 -16.67 -17.21 6.90
N ALA A 7 -16.74 -16.04 6.27
CA ALA A 7 -16.08 -14.82 6.76
C ALA A 7 -16.72 -14.29 8.06
N GLY A 8 -18.04 -14.41 8.19
CA GLY A 8 -18.79 -14.00 9.37
C GLY A 8 -18.52 -14.86 10.62
N ALA A 9 -17.92 -16.05 10.45
CA ALA A 9 -17.57 -16.94 11.55
C ALA A 9 -16.29 -16.49 12.30
N HIS A 10 -15.37 -15.79 11.63
CA HIS A 10 -14.09 -15.35 12.21
C HIS A 10 -14.12 -13.89 12.73
N ARG A 11 -14.98 -13.04 12.17
CA ARG A 11 -15.15 -11.64 12.59
C ARG A 11 -16.62 -11.23 12.49
N PRO A 12 -17.40 -11.33 13.58
CA PRO A 12 -18.84 -11.02 13.55
C PRO A 12 -19.15 -9.58 13.11
N VAL A 13 -18.23 -8.63 13.33
CA VAL A 13 -18.38 -7.22 12.89
C VAL A 13 -18.43 -7.04 11.37
N LEU A 14 -17.87 -7.99 10.59
CA LEU A 14 -17.92 -7.91 9.12
C LEU A 14 -19.33 -8.15 8.55
N ARG A 15 -20.26 -8.69 9.36
CA ARG A 15 -21.66 -8.88 8.95
C ARG A 15 -22.40 -7.56 8.75
N ASP A 16 -21.94 -6.49 9.38
CA ASP A 16 -22.58 -5.19 9.35
C ASP A 16 -22.10 -4.30 8.18
N TYR A 17 -21.06 -4.74 7.44
CA TYR A 17 -20.48 -3.98 6.32
C TYR A 17 -20.83 -4.60 4.97
N ALA A 18 -21.29 -3.76 4.05
CA ALA A 18 -21.38 -4.13 2.64
C ALA A 18 -19.95 -4.29 2.07
N PRO A 19 -19.61 -5.41 1.38
CA PRO A 19 -18.30 -5.60 0.77
C PRO A 19 -17.88 -4.44 -0.13
N GLU A 20 -18.81 -3.89 -0.91
CA GLU A 20 -18.58 -2.78 -1.83
C GLU A 20 -18.15 -1.50 -1.10
N PHE A 21 -18.66 -1.29 0.12
CA PHE A 21 -18.26 -0.16 0.95
C PHE A 21 -16.80 -0.29 1.42
N LEU A 22 -16.36 -1.50 1.79
CA LEU A 22 -14.98 -1.77 2.19
C LEU A 22 -14.00 -1.60 1.02
N GLU A 23 -14.41 -2.02 -0.18
CA GLU A 23 -13.63 -1.81 -1.40
C GLU A 23 -13.45 -0.30 -1.69
N ALA A 24 -14.54 0.48 -1.59
CA ALA A 24 -14.49 1.93 -1.78
C ALA A 24 -13.59 2.63 -0.74
N MET A 25 -13.71 2.27 0.54
CA MET A 25 -12.84 2.83 1.59
C MET A 25 -11.37 2.50 1.35
N THR A 26 -11.07 1.27 0.91
CA THR A 26 -9.70 0.85 0.60
C THR A 26 -9.13 1.64 -0.58
N ALA A 27 -9.92 1.82 -1.65
CA ALA A 27 -9.51 2.58 -2.82
C ALA A 27 -9.26 4.06 -2.49
N VAL A 28 -10.16 4.71 -1.75
CA VAL A 28 -10.02 6.12 -1.34
C VAL A 28 -8.79 6.29 -0.45
N THR A 29 -8.61 5.45 0.57
CA THR A 29 -7.47 5.56 1.49
C THR A 29 -6.14 5.30 0.78
N THR A 30 -6.08 4.31 -0.11
CA THR A 30 -4.87 3.98 -0.89
C THR A 30 -4.46 5.13 -1.82
N THR A 31 -5.42 5.73 -2.52
CA THR A 31 -5.16 6.85 -3.42
C THR A 31 -4.77 8.12 -2.64
N SER A 32 -5.42 8.40 -1.50
CA SER A 32 -5.02 9.49 -0.61
C SER A 32 -3.61 9.31 -0.04
N ALA A 33 -3.23 8.09 0.35
CA ALA A 33 -1.88 7.80 0.84
C ALA A 33 -0.82 8.00 -0.26
N LEU A 34 -1.09 7.53 -1.49
CA LEU A 34 -0.21 7.78 -2.63
C LEU A 34 -0.07 9.27 -2.93
N MET A 35 -1.18 10.02 -2.90
CA MET A 35 -1.17 11.46 -3.13
C MET A 35 -0.36 12.20 -2.07
N ALA A 36 -0.55 11.85 -0.79
CA ALA A 36 0.22 12.42 0.31
C ALA A 36 1.72 12.16 0.14
N TYR A 37 2.10 10.94 -0.26
CA TYR A 37 3.49 10.59 -0.53
C TYR A 37 4.07 11.36 -1.72
N ALA A 38 3.33 11.43 -2.85
CA ALA A 38 3.75 12.20 -4.02
C ALA A 38 3.96 13.68 -3.68
N LEU A 39 3.05 14.27 -2.91
CA LEU A 39 3.18 15.66 -2.45
C LEU A 39 4.40 15.84 -1.55
N TYR A 40 4.68 14.90 -0.65
CA TYR A 40 5.90 14.90 0.16
C TYR A 40 7.15 14.90 -0.71
N THR A 41 7.24 14.04 -1.72
CA THR A 41 8.41 13.97 -2.62
C THR A 41 8.62 15.24 -3.46
N PHE A 42 7.58 16.07 -3.60
CA PHE A 42 7.61 17.31 -4.38
C PHE A 42 7.88 18.56 -3.53
N SER A 43 7.24 18.68 -2.36
CA SER A 43 7.19 19.94 -1.60
C SER A 43 8.07 19.97 -0.35
N ALA A 44 8.67 18.85 0.05
CA ALA A 44 9.41 18.81 1.31
C ALA A 44 10.78 19.49 1.19
N GLU A 45 11.03 20.47 2.06
CA GLU A 45 12.25 21.31 2.05
C GLU A 45 13.52 20.55 2.47
N ASN A 46 13.36 19.41 3.13
CA ASN A 46 14.45 18.54 3.57
C ASN A 46 14.93 17.56 2.49
N LEU A 47 14.46 17.72 1.24
CA LEU A 47 14.81 16.85 0.13
C LEU A 47 15.82 17.50 -0.83
N PRO A 48 16.60 16.68 -1.55
CA PRO A 48 17.44 17.13 -2.66
C PRO A 48 16.70 18.05 -3.64
N ARG A 49 17.33 19.19 -4.01
CA ARG A 49 16.75 20.15 -4.98
C ARG A 49 16.50 19.54 -6.36
N ASN A 50 17.11 18.40 -6.66
CA ASN A 50 16.95 17.68 -7.93
C ASN A 50 15.65 16.87 -8.03
N HIS A 51 14.77 16.90 -7.01
CA HIS A 51 13.51 16.16 -6.98
C HIS A 51 13.67 14.64 -7.22
N ALA A 52 14.87 14.09 -6.96
CA ALA A 52 15.17 12.67 -7.23
C ALA A 52 14.26 11.71 -6.45
N MET A 53 13.69 12.15 -5.32
CA MET A 53 12.70 11.39 -4.56
C MET A 53 11.46 11.01 -5.36
N MET A 54 11.13 11.71 -6.45
CA MET A 54 10.02 11.34 -7.33
C MET A 54 10.22 9.97 -7.99
N LEU A 55 11.46 9.50 -8.13
CA LEU A 55 11.76 8.17 -8.67
C LEU A 55 11.26 7.02 -7.79
N THR A 56 10.95 7.29 -6.52
CA THR A 56 10.40 6.30 -5.59
C THR A 56 8.88 6.12 -5.75
N ILE A 57 8.18 7.04 -6.44
CA ILE A 57 6.72 6.99 -6.62
C ILE A 57 6.27 5.71 -7.35
N PRO A 58 6.89 5.29 -8.48
CA PRO A 58 6.53 4.03 -9.15
C PRO A 58 6.69 2.80 -8.26
N VAL A 59 7.70 2.77 -7.39
CA VAL A 59 7.95 1.66 -6.45
C VAL A 59 6.87 1.60 -5.37
N VAL A 60 6.54 2.75 -4.77
CA VAL A 60 5.43 2.84 -3.79
C VAL A 60 4.09 2.49 -4.44
N LEU A 61 3.83 3.00 -5.64
CA LEU A 61 2.63 2.68 -6.41
C LEU A 61 2.53 1.17 -6.67
N TYR A 62 3.61 0.52 -7.07
CA TYR A 62 3.64 -0.94 -7.25
C TYR A 62 3.29 -1.67 -5.95
N GLY A 63 3.87 -1.27 -4.82
CA GLY A 63 3.59 -1.87 -3.50
C GLY A 63 2.12 -1.75 -3.11
N LEU A 64 1.52 -0.56 -3.29
CA LEU A 64 0.10 -0.31 -3.02
C LEU A 64 -0.82 -1.13 -3.94
N LEU A 65 -0.55 -1.15 -5.25
CA LEU A 65 -1.32 -1.94 -6.21
C LEU A 65 -1.21 -3.44 -5.93
N ARG A 66 -0.02 -3.92 -5.57
CA ARG A 66 0.21 -5.31 -5.18
C ARG A 66 -0.59 -5.69 -3.93
N TYR A 67 -0.60 -4.82 -2.94
CA TYR A 67 -1.40 -5.00 -1.73
C TYR A 67 -2.90 -5.08 -2.05
N VAL A 68 -3.43 -4.10 -2.80
CA VAL A 68 -4.84 -4.08 -3.21
C VAL A 68 -5.21 -5.35 -4.00
N TYR A 69 -4.33 -5.80 -4.91
CA TYR A 69 -4.51 -7.04 -5.66
C TYR A 69 -4.59 -8.27 -4.76
N LEU A 70 -3.71 -8.39 -3.75
CA LEU A 70 -3.73 -9.53 -2.83
C LEU A 70 -5.00 -9.57 -1.97
N VAL A 71 -5.46 -8.41 -1.53
CA VAL A 71 -6.68 -8.30 -0.72
C VAL A 71 -7.92 -8.65 -1.55
N HIS A 72 -8.08 -8.07 -2.75
CA HIS A 72 -9.31 -8.19 -3.54
C HIS A 72 -9.35 -9.45 -4.40
N VAL A 73 -8.23 -9.82 -5.05
CA VAL A 73 -8.20 -10.95 -6.01
C VAL A 73 -7.85 -12.25 -5.32
N ARG A 74 -6.87 -12.25 -4.40
CA ARG A 74 -6.45 -13.45 -3.68
C ARG A 74 -7.27 -13.70 -2.41
N ARG A 75 -8.25 -12.83 -2.10
CA ARG A 75 -9.13 -12.89 -0.91
C ARG A 75 -8.39 -13.05 0.41
N ARG A 76 -7.15 -12.56 0.47
CA ARG A 76 -6.36 -12.55 1.70
C ARG A 76 -6.66 -11.26 2.46
N GLY A 77 -7.92 -11.06 2.87
CA GLY A 77 -8.32 -9.87 3.65
C GLY A 77 -8.22 -10.07 5.16
N GLU A 78 -7.94 -11.29 5.61
CA GLU A 78 -8.17 -11.73 7.00
C GLU A 78 -7.17 -11.12 8.00
N ALA A 79 -5.94 -10.85 7.55
CA ALA A 79 -4.86 -10.27 8.36
C ALA A 79 -3.95 -9.39 7.48
N PRO A 80 -4.33 -8.13 7.19
CA PRO A 80 -3.59 -7.23 6.31
C PRO A 80 -2.13 -7.02 6.76
N GLU A 81 -1.88 -7.01 8.06
CA GLU A 81 -0.54 -6.94 8.65
C GLU A 81 0.33 -8.16 8.32
N ARG A 82 -0.27 -9.36 8.19
CA ARG A 82 0.46 -10.58 7.82
C ARG A 82 0.80 -10.59 6.34
N LEU A 83 -0.01 -9.97 5.47
CA LEU A 83 0.30 -9.88 4.05
C LEU A 83 1.57 -9.09 3.74
N LEU A 84 1.82 -8.03 4.52
CA LEU A 84 3.04 -7.24 4.39
C LEU A 84 4.31 -8.09 4.56
N TYR A 85 4.28 -9.07 5.48
CA TYR A 85 5.42 -9.95 5.74
C TYR A 85 5.42 -11.24 4.90
N GLN A 86 4.25 -11.70 4.45
CA GLN A 86 4.12 -12.98 3.74
C GLN A 86 4.23 -12.86 2.22
N ASP A 87 3.90 -11.71 1.61
CA ASP A 87 4.05 -11.55 0.16
C ASP A 87 5.44 -11.02 -0.18
N PRO A 88 6.26 -11.80 -0.91
CA PRO A 88 7.60 -11.37 -1.28
C PRO A 88 7.59 -10.17 -2.22
N GLY A 89 6.51 -9.92 -2.97
CA GLY A 89 6.38 -8.76 -3.86
C GLY A 89 6.19 -7.46 -3.07
N VAL A 90 5.31 -7.46 -2.07
CA VAL A 90 5.14 -6.30 -1.16
C VAL A 90 6.43 -6.06 -0.39
N LEU A 91 7.05 -7.10 0.18
CA LEU A 91 8.30 -6.96 0.93
C LEU A 91 9.44 -6.42 0.05
N ALA A 92 9.59 -6.94 -1.17
CA ALA A 92 10.58 -6.45 -2.13
C ALA A 92 10.34 -4.97 -2.46
N SER A 93 9.09 -4.54 -2.63
CA SER A 93 8.78 -3.12 -2.90
C SER A 93 9.22 -2.21 -1.75
N VAL A 94 9.03 -2.64 -0.49
CA VAL A 94 9.46 -1.89 0.69
C VAL A 94 10.99 -1.83 0.78
N VAL A 95 11.68 -2.94 0.49
CA VAL A 95 13.15 -2.99 0.50
C VAL A 95 13.74 -2.12 -0.60
N VAL A 96 13.23 -2.20 -1.83
CA VAL A 96 13.68 -1.37 -2.95
C VAL A 96 13.45 0.11 -2.62
N TRP A 97 12.27 0.46 -2.11
CA TRP A 97 11.95 1.81 -1.68
C TRP A 97 12.92 2.33 -0.60
N ALA A 98 13.20 1.52 0.43
CA ALA A 98 14.13 1.91 1.49
C ALA A 98 15.55 2.14 0.95
N ILE A 99 16.00 1.29 0.02
CA ILE A 99 17.30 1.46 -0.65
C ILE A 99 17.31 2.76 -1.46
N GLU A 100 16.28 3.02 -2.26
CA GLU A 100 16.18 4.25 -3.05
C GLU A 100 16.22 5.51 -2.17
N VAL A 101 15.43 5.53 -1.08
CA VAL A 101 15.42 6.64 -0.12
C VAL A 101 16.80 6.88 0.47
N VAL A 102 17.48 5.82 0.92
CA VAL A 102 18.84 5.94 1.50
C VAL A 102 19.84 6.42 0.46
N LEU A 103 19.81 5.88 -0.76
CA LEU A 103 20.70 6.30 -1.83
C LEU A 103 20.47 7.76 -2.21
N ILE A 104 19.21 8.18 -2.37
CA ILE A 104 18.88 9.56 -2.73
C ILE A 104 19.32 10.52 -1.61
N LEU A 105 19.07 10.20 -0.34
CA LEU A 105 19.47 11.06 0.77
C LEU A 105 20.99 11.13 1.00
N GLN A 106 21.75 10.09 0.64
CA GLN A 106 23.21 10.09 0.80
C GLN A 106 23.95 10.70 -0.39
N PHE A 107 23.46 10.49 -1.62
CA PHE A 107 24.14 10.88 -2.85
C PHE A 107 23.57 12.14 -3.52
N ALA A 108 22.34 12.55 -3.18
CA ALA A 108 21.72 13.74 -3.74
C ALA A 108 21.48 14.88 -2.72
N ALA A 109 21.79 14.66 -1.43
CA ALA A 109 21.87 15.73 -0.43
C ALA A 109 23.20 16.49 -0.55
#